data_AF-A0A6M8V5A9-F1
#
_entry.id   AF-A0A6M8V5A9-F1
#
_cell.length_a   1.000
_cell.length_b   1.000
_cell.length_c   1.000
_cell.angle_alpha   90.00
_cell.angle_beta   90.00
_cell.angle_gamma   90.00
#
_symmetry.space_group_name_H-M   'P 1'
#
loop_
_entity.id
_entity.type
_entity.pdbx_description
1 polymer ?
#
loop_
_entity_poly.entity_id
_entity_poly.type
_entity_poly.pdbx_seq_one_letter_code
_entity_poly.pdbx_strand_id
1 'polypeptide(L)'
;MKINFADNSFLTEIENYTGSLLFKKDDIKKIINVVVTDNREKDFAELTFTAKYICGLMRVMKNAQTIPEVNSVEHIKNDLNINLKKGIEQLKQIISSFNENDKSYFGETYLKLTAESFNDLSNLFSDLESVKKYLNYLKRKT
;
A
#
# COMPACT_ATOMS: atom_id res chain seq x y z
N MET A 1 -15.90 -5.08 15.73
CA MET A 1 -15.72 -3.61 15.79
C MET A 1 -15.68 -3.07 14.37
N LYS A 2 -16.51 -2.06 14.02
CA LYS A 2 -16.35 -1.33 12.75
C LYS A 2 -15.19 -0.36 12.94
N ILE A 3 -14.13 -0.50 12.15
CA ILE A 3 -13.01 0.45 12.16
C ILE A 3 -13.53 1.75 11.56
N ASN A 4 -13.49 2.84 12.31
CA ASN A 4 -13.86 4.14 11.78
C ASN A 4 -12.67 4.74 11.04
N PHE A 5 -12.54 4.42 9.77
CA PHE A 5 -11.47 4.96 8.94
C PHE A 5 -11.55 6.48 8.74
N ALA A 6 -12.72 7.10 9.00
CA ALA A 6 -12.92 8.55 8.90
C ALA A 6 -12.47 9.32 10.15
N ASP A 7 -11.97 8.64 11.19
CA ASP A 7 -11.40 9.31 12.34
C ASP A 7 -10.09 10.02 11.95
N ASN A 8 -10.00 11.32 12.23
CA ASN A 8 -8.80 12.10 11.97
C ASN A 8 -7.60 11.60 12.79
N SER A 9 -7.81 10.82 13.86
CA SER A 9 -6.73 10.18 14.62
C SER A 9 -6.17 8.92 13.95
N PHE A 10 -6.90 8.28 13.04
CA PHE A 10 -6.57 6.92 12.58
C PHE A 10 -5.15 6.79 12.00
N LEU A 11 -4.75 7.74 11.15
CA LEU A 11 -3.40 7.74 10.56
C LEU A 11 -2.32 8.03 11.61
N THR A 12 -2.61 8.89 12.59
CA THR A 12 -1.71 9.17 13.71
C THR A 12 -1.54 7.95 14.62
N GLU A 13 -2.61 7.17 14.84
CA GLU A 13 -2.53 5.91 15.58
C GLU A 13 -1.67 4.87 14.86
N ILE A 14 -1.76 4.81 13.53
CA ILE A 14 -0.87 3.95 12.73
C ILE A 14 0.59 4.36 12.92
N GLU A 15 0.90 5.64 12.80
CA GLU A 15 2.27 6.16 12.98
C GLU A 15 2.81 5.87 14.38
N ASN A 16 1.98 6.07 15.41
CA ASN A 16 2.33 5.74 16.80
C ASN A 16 2.58 4.24 16.99
N TYR A 17 1.76 3.39 16.35
CA TYR A 17 1.90 1.93 16.44
C TYR A 17 3.13 1.42 15.69
N THR A 18 3.44 1.95 14.50
CA THR A 18 4.60 1.51 13.71
C THR A 18 5.90 2.20 14.11
N GLY A 19 5.84 3.29 14.86
CA GLY A 19 6.99 4.09 15.27
C GLY A 19 7.61 4.88 14.11
N SER A 20 6.86 5.14 13.04
CA SER A 20 7.33 5.81 11.82
C SER A 20 6.25 6.68 11.22
N LEU A 21 6.63 7.86 10.71
CA LEU A 21 5.72 8.72 9.95
C LEU A 21 5.38 8.09 8.59
N LEU A 22 4.17 8.35 8.11
CA LEU A 22 3.71 7.93 6.79
C LEU A 22 4.26 8.89 5.71
N PHE A 23 4.79 8.35 4.63
CA PHE A 23 5.43 9.13 3.55
C PHE A 23 4.41 9.89 2.69
N LYS A 24 3.25 9.28 2.46
CA LYS A 24 2.15 9.71 1.59
C LYS A 24 0.84 9.80 2.39
N LYS A 25 0.92 10.33 3.62
CA LYS A 25 -0.18 10.40 4.59
C LYS A 25 -1.47 10.99 4.00
N ASP A 26 -1.37 12.10 3.28
CA ASP A 26 -2.53 12.77 2.68
C ASP A 26 -3.18 11.93 1.57
N ASP A 27 -2.38 11.18 0.82
CA ASP A 27 -2.88 10.30 -0.24
C ASP A 27 -3.55 9.05 0.33
N ILE A 28 -3.02 8.50 1.43
CA ILE A 28 -3.71 7.46 2.19
C ILE A 28 -5.05 7.98 2.70
N LYS A 29 -5.11 9.23 3.18
CA LYS A 29 -6.37 9.85 3.62
C LYS A 29 -7.37 9.96 2.47
N LYS A 30 -6.95 10.39 1.28
CA LYS A 30 -7.82 10.43 0.08
C LYS A 30 -8.35 9.05 -0.29
N ILE A 31 -7.49 8.03 -0.32
CA ILE A 31 -7.87 6.64 -0.58
C ILE A 31 -8.92 6.18 0.43
N ILE A 32 -8.68 6.39 1.72
CA ILE A 32 -9.59 6.00 2.80
C ILE A 32 -10.96 6.69 2.65
N ASN A 33 -10.98 8.00 2.39
CA ASN A 33 -12.23 8.75 2.28
C ASN A 33 -13.13 8.18 1.20
N VAL A 34 -12.57 7.87 0.03
CA VAL A 34 -13.33 7.27 -1.08
C VAL A 34 -13.76 5.84 -0.76
N VAL A 35 -12.88 5.05 -0.16
CA VAL A 35 -13.20 3.68 0.26
C VAL A 35 -14.40 3.65 1.22
N VAL A 36 -14.43 4.56 2.19
CA VAL A 36 -15.54 4.67 3.16
C VAL A 36 -16.81 5.17 2.47
N THR A 37 -16.69 6.19 1.61
CA THR A 37 -17.83 6.78 0.90
C THR A 37 -18.52 5.75 0.00
N ASP A 38 -17.73 4.90 -0.65
CA ASP A 38 -18.23 3.91 -1.62
C ASP A 38 -18.53 2.54 -1.00
N ASN A 39 -18.33 2.35 0.32
CA ASN A 39 -18.43 1.04 1.01
C ASN A 39 -17.52 -0.04 0.39
N ARG A 40 -16.27 0.31 0.07
CA ARG A 40 -15.27 -0.54 -0.58
C ARG A 40 -14.17 -1.00 0.37
N GLU A 41 -14.46 -1.14 1.67
CA GLU A 41 -13.47 -1.49 2.69
C GLU A 41 -12.83 -2.86 2.45
N LYS A 42 -13.56 -3.77 1.78
CA LYS A 42 -13.01 -5.07 1.36
C LYS A 42 -11.88 -4.89 0.33
N ASP A 43 -12.09 -4.07 -0.68
CA ASP A 43 -11.08 -3.79 -1.72
C ASP A 43 -9.85 -3.13 -1.10
N PHE A 44 -10.05 -2.22 -0.15
CA PHE A 44 -8.95 -1.61 0.60
C PHE A 44 -8.20 -2.60 1.49
N ALA A 45 -8.91 -3.52 2.14
CA ALA A 45 -8.29 -4.59 2.92
C ALA A 45 -7.45 -5.53 2.05
N GLU A 46 -7.89 -5.79 0.81
CA GLU A 46 -7.13 -6.57 -0.17
C GLU A 46 -5.91 -5.80 -0.67
N LEU A 47 -6.04 -4.50 -0.99
CA LEU A 47 -4.91 -3.66 -1.40
C LEU A 47 -3.83 -3.58 -0.31
N THR A 48 -4.21 -3.31 0.93
CA THR A 48 -3.27 -3.22 2.06
C THR A 48 -2.58 -4.57 2.35
N PHE A 49 -3.27 -5.69 2.11
CA PHE A 49 -2.65 -7.02 2.17
C PHE A 49 -1.63 -7.21 1.04
N THR A 50 -1.98 -6.89 -0.21
CA THR A 50 -1.07 -6.97 -1.35
C THR A 50 0.16 -6.08 -1.14
N ALA A 51 -0.02 -4.84 -0.67
CA ALA A 51 1.05 -3.91 -0.37
C ALA A 51 2.04 -4.48 0.66
N LYS A 52 1.54 -5.05 1.78
CA LYS A 52 2.39 -5.75 2.76
C LYS A 52 3.20 -6.90 2.11
N TYR A 53 2.58 -7.66 1.21
CA TYR A 53 3.27 -8.74 0.52
C TYR A 53 4.38 -8.23 -0.41
N ILE A 54 4.08 -7.21 -1.23
CA ILE A 54 5.07 -6.53 -2.10
C ILE A 54 6.25 -6.02 -1.28
N CYS A 55 6.01 -5.30 -0.18
CA CYS A 55 7.09 -4.79 0.68
C CYS A 55 7.92 -5.93 1.28
N GLY A 56 7.30 -7.06 1.61
CA GLY A 56 7.98 -8.29 2.02
C GLY A 56 8.95 -8.80 0.96
N LEU A 57 8.46 -8.96 -0.27
CA LEU A 57 9.27 -9.41 -1.41
C LEU A 57 10.40 -8.45 -1.74
N MET A 58 10.16 -7.13 -1.69
CA MET A 58 11.21 -6.11 -1.90
C MET A 58 12.33 -6.23 -0.86
N ARG A 59 12.00 -6.46 0.42
CA ARG A 59 13.01 -6.68 1.47
C ARG A 59 13.81 -7.96 1.24
N VAL A 60 13.14 -9.05 0.87
CA VAL A 60 13.83 -10.31 0.53
C VAL A 60 14.76 -10.12 -0.68
N MET A 61 14.29 -9.45 -1.74
CA MET A 61 15.08 -9.15 -2.94
C MET A 61 16.33 -8.33 -2.62
N LYS A 62 16.20 -7.30 -1.79
CA LYS A 62 17.32 -6.46 -1.35
C LYS A 62 18.38 -7.27 -0.60
N ASN A 63 17.95 -8.23 0.21
CA ASN A 63 18.84 -9.07 1.01
C ASN A 63 19.39 -10.28 0.23
N ALA A 64 18.74 -10.70 -0.85
CA ALA A 64 19.19 -11.85 -1.65
C ALA A 64 20.50 -11.57 -2.41
N GLN A 65 20.81 -10.30 -2.69
CA GLN A 65 22.06 -9.90 -3.36
C GLN A 65 23.32 -10.18 -2.50
N THR A 66 23.17 -10.41 -1.19
CA THR A 66 24.30 -10.69 -0.29
C THR A 66 24.53 -12.19 -0.04
N ILE A 67 23.75 -13.08 -0.67
CA ILE A 67 23.85 -14.54 -0.49
C ILE A 67 24.20 -15.19 -1.84
N PRO A 68 25.41 -15.76 -2.02
CA PRO A 68 25.90 -16.25 -3.32
C PRO A 68 25.15 -17.45 -3.93
N GLU A 69 24.27 -18.11 -3.18
CA GLU A 69 23.70 -19.43 -3.52
C GLU A 69 22.24 -19.38 -4.01
N VAL A 70 21.69 -18.19 -4.26
CA VAL A 70 20.24 -18.03 -4.42
C VAL A 70 19.80 -18.29 -5.88
N ASN A 71 19.54 -19.55 -6.22
CA ASN A 71 18.78 -19.96 -7.41
C ASN A 71 17.32 -19.44 -7.40
N SER A 72 16.83 -18.89 -6.29
CA SER A 72 15.45 -18.41 -6.12
C SER A 72 15.23 -16.91 -6.40
N VAL A 73 16.27 -16.14 -6.74
CA VAL A 73 16.13 -14.69 -7.02
C VAL A 73 15.16 -14.45 -8.17
N GLU A 74 15.24 -15.26 -9.22
CA GLU A 74 14.37 -15.10 -10.39
C GLU A 74 12.89 -15.39 -10.06
N HIS A 75 12.64 -16.40 -9.22
CA HIS A 75 11.30 -16.67 -8.72
C HIS A 75 10.74 -15.51 -7.88
N ILE A 76 11.56 -14.92 -7.00
CA ILE A 76 11.15 -13.78 -6.17
C ILE A 76 10.90 -12.54 -7.04
N LYS A 77 11.72 -12.30 -8.08
CA LYS A 77 11.48 -11.21 -9.04
C LYS A 77 10.16 -11.40 -9.79
N ASN A 78 9.88 -12.61 -10.26
CA ASN A 78 8.64 -12.91 -10.96
C ASN A 78 7.42 -12.72 -10.05
N ASP A 79 7.49 -13.21 -8.82
CA ASP A 79 6.41 -13.03 -7.84
C ASP A 79 6.21 -11.55 -7.48
N LEU A 80 7.31 -10.79 -7.32
CA LEU A 80 7.26 -9.35 -7.08
C LEU A 80 6.59 -8.63 -8.26
N ASN A 81 6.96 -8.95 -9.50
CA ASN A 81 6.37 -8.35 -10.69
C ASN A 81 4.86 -8.65 -10.81
N ILE A 82 4.44 -9.88 -10.52
CA ILE A 82 3.02 -10.28 -10.52
C ILE A 82 2.25 -9.46 -9.48
N ASN A 83 2.78 -9.37 -8.26
CA ASN A 83 2.10 -8.67 -7.17
C ASN A 83 2.13 -7.15 -7.34
N LEU A 84 3.20 -6.56 -7.90
CA LEU A 84 3.23 -5.15 -8.27
C LEU A 84 2.13 -4.82 -9.27
N LYS A 85 1.98 -5.61 -10.34
CA LYS A 85 0.88 -5.45 -11.31
C LYS A 85 -0.47 -5.53 -10.62
N LYS A 86 -0.67 -6.52 -9.75
CA LYS A 86 -1.91 -6.67 -8.96
C LYS A 86 -2.17 -5.44 -8.08
N GLY A 87 -1.17 -4.97 -7.34
CA GLY A 87 -1.30 -3.80 -6.47
C GLY A 87 -1.64 -2.53 -7.23
N ILE A 88 -1.04 -2.34 -8.41
CA ILE A 88 -1.36 -1.23 -9.32
C ILE A 88 -2.81 -1.31 -9.80
N GLU A 89 -3.28 -2.48 -10.22
CA GLU A 89 -4.66 -2.64 -10.67
C GLU A 89 -5.67 -2.45 -9.53
N GLN A 90 -5.37 -2.93 -8.31
CA GLN A 90 -6.18 -2.66 -7.13
C GLN A 90 -6.22 -1.16 -6.80
N LEU A 91 -5.09 -0.46 -6.90
CA LEU A 91 -5.03 0.98 -6.70
C LEU A 91 -5.89 1.71 -7.75
N LYS A 92 -5.73 1.39 -9.04
CA LYS A 92 -6.54 1.93 -10.14
C LYS A 92 -8.04 1.72 -9.91
N GLN A 93 -8.42 0.53 -9.46
CA GLN A 93 -9.80 0.21 -9.15
C GLN A 93 -10.35 1.08 -8.02
N ILE A 94 -9.58 1.39 -6.97
CA ILE A 94 -10.04 2.25 -5.88
C ILE A 94 -10.13 3.71 -6.35
N ILE A 95 -9.12 4.21 -7.06
CA ILE A 95 -9.09 5.61 -7.53
C ILE A 95 -10.02 5.87 -8.72
N SER A 96 -10.69 4.85 -9.28
CA SER A 96 -11.63 5.05 -10.39
C SER A 96 -12.82 5.92 -9.99
N SER A 97 -13.19 5.90 -8.71
CA SER A 97 -14.22 6.72 -8.07
C SER A 97 -13.73 8.12 -7.65
N PHE A 98 -12.45 8.44 -7.82
CA PHE A 98 -11.93 9.77 -7.48
C PHE A 98 -12.52 10.83 -8.43
N ASN A 99 -12.59 12.08 -7.96
CA ASN A 99 -12.80 13.21 -8.86
C ASN A 99 -11.65 13.30 -9.88
N GLU A 100 -11.90 13.95 -11.02
CA GLU A 100 -10.93 13.98 -12.12
C GLU A 100 -9.57 14.59 -11.73
N ASN A 101 -9.56 15.58 -10.83
CA ASN A 101 -8.31 16.19 -10.36
C ASN A 101 -7.46 15.20 -9.56
N ASP A 102 -8.07 14.50 -8.59
CA ASP A 102 -7.36 13.51 -7.79
C ASP A 102 -6.99 12.27 -8.63
N LYS A 103 -7.84 11.84 -9.57
CA LYS A 103 -7.51 10.74 -10.50
C LYS A 103 -6.31 11.10 -11.36
N SER A 104 -6.27 12.31 -11.93
CA SER A 104 -5.13 12.80 -12.71
C SER A 104 -3.87 12.86 -11.86
N TYR A 105 -3.94 13.46 -10.67
CA TYR A 105 -2.82 13.53 -9.73
C TYR A 105 -2.24 12.14 -9.40
N PHE A 106 -3.10 11.15 -9.08
CA PHE A 106 -2.65 9.79 -8.79
C PHE A 106 -2.06 9.09 -10.03
N GLY A 107 -2.63 9.33 -11.21
CA GLY A 107 -2.10 8.82 -12.46
C GLY A 107 -0.67 9.30 -12.73
N GLU A 108 -0.45 10.60 -12.55
CA GLU A 108 0.84 11.24 -12.77
C GLU A 108 1.89 10.85 -11.73
N THR A 109 1.47 10.69 -10.47
CA THR A 109 2.36 10.42 -9.32
C THR A 109 2.74 8.94 -9.20
N TYR A 110 1.81 8.02 -9.49
CA TYR A 110 1.98 6.60 -9.16
C TYR A 110 1.98 5.66 -10.35
N LEU A 111 1.37 6.04 -11.48
CA LEU A 111 1.06 5.12 -12.57
C LEU A 111 1.92 5.30 -13.82
N LYS A 112 2.79 6.33 -13.86
CA LYS A 112 3.76 6.48 -14.95
C LYS A 112 4.90 5.48 -14.82
N LEU A 113 5.48 5.14 -15.97
CA LEU A 113 6.66 4.26 -16.06
C LEU A 113 7.96 5.06 -15.85
N THR A 114 8.07 5.77 -14.73
CA THR A 114 9.28 6.52 -14.33
C THR A 114 9.84 6.01 -13.01
N ALA A 115 11.14 6.21 -12.79
CA ALA A 115 11.79 5.84 -11.52
C ALA A 115 11.19 6.61 -10.32
N GLU A 116 10.83 7.86 -10.53
CA GLU A 116 10.14 8.69 -9.53
C GLU A 116 8.77 8.11 -9.16
N SER A 117 7.95 7.75 -10.15
CA SER A 117 6.63 7.16 -9.90
C SER A 117 6.74 5.81 -9.19
N PHE A 118 7.77 5.03 -9.52
CA PHE A 118 8.05 3.78 -8.83
C PHE A 118 8.46 4.00 -7.37
N ASN A 119 9.28 5.02 -7.10
CA ASN A 119 9.66 5.39 -5.73
C ASN A 119 8.43 5.85 -4.93
N ASP A 120 7.59 6.68 -5.53
CA ASP A 120 6.36 7.15 -4.89
C ASP A 120 5.36 6.02 -4.64
N LEU A 121 5.19 5.11 -5.61
CA LEU A 121 4.37 3.91 -5.44
C LEU A 121 4.92 3.00 -4.33
N SER A 122 6.25 2.87 -4.24
CA SER A 122 6.90 2.09 -3.18
C SER A 122 6.66 2.72 -1.80
N ASN A 123 6.73 4.05 -1.69
CA ASN A 123 6.39 4.78 -0.47
C ASN A 123 4.91 4.60 -0.10
N LEU A 124 4.01 4.71 -1.07
CA LEU A 124 2.57 4.47 -0.86
C LEU A 124 2.30 3.03 -0.38
N PHE A 125 2.94 2.02 -0.98
CA PHE A 125 2.81 0.63 -0.53
C PHE A 125 3.41 0.40 0.86
N SER A 126 4.50 1.09 1.21
CA SER A 126 5.06 1.06 2.57
C SER A 126 4.07 1.60 3.60
N ASP A 127 3.38 2.70 3.29
CA ASP A 127 2.33 3.25 4.15
C ASP A 127 1.12 2.31 4.25
N LEU A 128 0.68 1.72 3.14
CA LEU A 128 -0.39 0.71 3.12
C LEU A 128 0.00 -0.57 3.89
N GLU A 129 1.28 -0.95 3.91
CA GLU A 129 1.79 -2.00 4.78
C GLU A 129 1.63 -1.61 6.26
N SER A 130 1.94 -0.37 6.63
CA SER A 130 1.77 0.15 7.99
C SER A 130 0.32 0.12 8.43
N VAL A 131 -0.59 0.57 7.56
CA VAL A 131 -2.04 0.41 7.74
C VAL A 131 -2.38 -1.07 7.98
N LYS A 132 -1.90 -1.98 7.13
CA LYS A 132 -2.19 -3.41 7.28
C LYS A 132 -1.73 -3.99 8.62
N LYS A 133 -0.53 -3.61 9.07
CA LYS A 133 0.03 -4.05 10.35
C LYS A 133 -0.84 -3.58 11.51
N TYR A 134 -1.28 -2.32 11.50
CA TYR A 134 -2.18 -1.80 12.52
C TYR A 134 -3.55 -2.47 12.51
N LEU A 135 -4.16 -2.65 11.32
CA LEU A 135 -5.42 -3.35 11.18
C LEU A 135 -5.36 -4.79 11.72
N ASN A 136 -4.24 -5.50 11.50
CA ASN A 136 -4.04 -6.83 12.06
C ASN A 136 -3.88 -6.82 13.58
N TYR A 137 -3.25 -5.78 14.15
CA TYR A 137 -3.15 -5.60 15.60
C TYR A 137 -4.52 -5.38 16.24
N LEU A 138 -5.35 -4.50 15.67
CA LEU A 138 -6.70 -4.26 16.15
C LEU A 138 -7.54 -5.56 16.16
N LYS A 139 -7.46 -6.36 15.08
CA LYS A 139 -8.15 -7.66 14.98
C LYS A 139 -7.74 -8.69 16.03
N ARG A 140 -6.56 -8.59 16.63
CA ARG A 140 -6.09 -9.51 17.69
C ARG A 140 -6.48 -9.07 19.08
N LYS A 141 -6.86 -7.80 19.24
CA LYS A 141 -7.39 -7.23 20.48
C LYS A 141 -8.90 -7.39 20.62
N THR A 142 -9.56 -7.91 19.58
CA THR A 142 -10.99 -8.22 19.54
C THR A 142 -11.16 -9.72 19.42
#